data_AF-A0A9D5DNK1-F1
#
_entry.id   AF-A0A9D5DNK1-F1
#
_cell.length_a   1.000
_cell.length_b   1.000
_cell.length_c   1.000
_cell.angle_alpha   90.00
_cell.angle_beta   90.00
_cell.angle_gamma   90.00
#
_symmetry.space_group_name_H-M   'P 1'
#
loop_
_entity.id
_entity.type
_entity.pdbx_description
1 polymer ?
#
loop_
_entity_poly.entity_id
_entity_poly.type
_entity_poly.pdbx_seq_one_letter_code
_entity_poly.pdbx_strand_id
1 'polypeptide(L)'
;MNDELVQKFCEEHMVALQKQLKDIYTIETPEVLNDQDESTINVNDKLSEYRFMEAVYASIEQSDQQEGEVYHQYQSALDQLRAKKTFLLELKEEIEEKNEADIVNIKIMINAFQKEM
;
A
#
# COMPACT_ATOMS: atom_id res chain seq x y z
N MET A 1 16.51 9.94 33.70
CA MET A 1 15.38 10.90 33.80
C MET A 1 15.29 11.77 32.56
N ASN A 2 16.38 12.40 32.09
CA ASN A 2 16.36 13.12 30.79
C ASN A 2 16.19 12.17 29.58
N ASP A 3 16.86 11.02 29.58
CA ASP A 3 16.82 10.11 28.42
C ASP A 3 15.43 9.51 28.18
N GLU A 4 14.68 9.19 29.25
CA GLU A 4 13.32 8.65 29.15
C GLU A 4 12.31 9.68 28.63
N LEU A 5 12.51 10.97 28.96
CA LEU A 5 11.69 12.06 28.42
C LEU A 5 11.99 12.32 26.94
N VAL A 6 13.27 12.27 26.54
CA VAL A 6 13.69 12.42 25.14
C VAL A 6 13.18 11.27 24.30
N GLN A 7 13.28 10.03 24.80
CA GLN A 7 12.78 8.85 24.11
C GLN A 7 11.27 8.95 23.90
N LYS A 8 10.50 9.28 24.94
CA LYS A 8 9.05 9.45 24.85
C LYS A 8 8.65 10.55 23.86
N PHE A 9 9.37 11.67 23.86
CA PHE A 9 9.18 12.75 22.89
C PHE A 9 9.36 12.28 21.45
N CYS A 10 10.44 11.54 21.18
CA CYS A 10 10.71 10.99 19.85
C CYS A 10 9.62 9.98 19.42
N GLU A 11 9.24 9.06 20.30
CA GLU A 11 8.22 8.05 20.03
C GLU A 11 6.85 8.68 19.69
N GLU A 12 6.38 9.64 20.50
CA GLU A 12 5.10 10.31 20.28
C GLU A 12 5.06 11.03 18.92
N HIS A 13 6.14 11.73 18.56
CA HIS A 13 6.21 12.48 17.30
C HIS A 13 6.35 11.56 16.09
N MET A 14 7.12 10.47 16.20
CA MET A 14 7.18 9.46 15.15
C MET A 14 5.82 8.82 14.89
N VAL A 15 5.07 8.46 15.93
CA VAL A 15 3.73 7.88 15.78
C VAL A 15 2.79 8.85 15.07
N ALA A 16 2.82 10.14 15.42
CA ALA A 16 2.02 11.16 14.76
C ALA A 16 2.38 11.32 13.27
N LEU A 17 3.68 11.37 12.95
CA LEU A 17 4.18 11.47 11.57
C LEU A 17 3.85 10.22 10.74
N GLN A 18 4.00 9.03 11.31
CA GLN A 18 3.63 7.77 10.66
C GLN A 18 2.12 7.69 10.40
N LYS A 19 1.30 8.16 11.34
CA LYS A 19 -0.15 8.25 11.15
C LYS A 19 -0.48 9.20 10.01
N GLN A 20 0.09 10.40 10.00
CA GLN A 20 -0.15 11.36 8.93
C GLN A 20 0.26 10.81 7.56
N LEU A 21 1.41 10.11 7.49
CA LEU A 21 1.83 9.44 6.26
C LEU A 21 0.82 8.37 5.84
N LYS A 22 0.33 7.56 6.77
CA LYS A 22 -0.71 6.55 6.50
C LYS A 22 -1.99 7.21 5.97
N ASP A 23 -2.41 8.31 6.58
CA ASP A 23 -3.63 9.03 6.23
C ASP A 23 -3.54 9.60 4.79
N ILE A 24 -2.37 10.11 4.37
CA ILE A 24 -2.13 10.57 2.98
C ILE A 24 -2.44 9.47 1.94
N TYR A 25 -2.04 8.23 2.24
CA TYR A 25 -2.27 7.08 1.34
C TYR A 25 -3.63 6.40 1.57
N THR A 26 -4.47 6.92 2.46
CA THR A 26 -5.80 6.37 2.74
C THR A 26 -6.85 7.18 2.01
N ILE A 27 -7.62 6.50 1.15
CA ILE A 27 -8.61 7.10 0.25
C ILE A 27 -9.97 6.43 0.40
N GLU A 28 -11.03 7.07 -0.09
CA GLU A 28 -12.31 6.41 -0.32
C GLU A 28 -12.13 5.25 -1.30
N THR A 29 -12.78 4.12 -1.03
CA THR A 29 -12.68 2.92 -1.88
C THR A 29 -13.24 3.23 -3.27
N PRO A 30 -12.42 3.16 -4.33
CA PRO A 30 -12.89 3.42 -5.69
C PRO A 30 -13.92 2.39 -6.13
N GLU A 31 -14.91 2.80 -6.95
CA GLU A 31 -15.98 1.91 -7.42
C GLU A 31 -15.44 0.64 -8.11
N VAL A 32 -14.33 0.76 -8.83
CA VAL A 32 -13.66 -0.36 -9.52
C VAL A 32 -13.08 -1.42 -8.56
N LEU A 33 -12.99 -1.10 -7.26
CA LEU A 33 -12.51 -1.97 -6.18
C LEU A 33 -13.62 -2.33 -5.19
N ASN A 34 -14.88 -1.95 -5.46
CA ASN A 34 -16.00 -1.99 -4.51
C ASN A 34 -16.54 -3.41 -4.21
N ASP A 35 -15.71 -4.43 -4.37
CA ASP A 35 -16.03 -5.82 -4.08
C ASP A 35 -15.80 -6.16 -2.59
N GLN A 36 -15.41 -5.18 -1.76
CA GLN A 36 -14.75 -5.41 -0.47
C GLN A 36 -15.46 -4.84 0.77
N ASP A 37 -16.67 -4.30 0.65
CA ASP A 37 -17.49 -3.75 1.76
C ASP A 37 -16.80 -2.68 2.65
N GLU A 38 -15.58 -2.26 2.35
CA GLU A 38 -14.83 -1.22 3.05
C GLU A 38 -15.06 0.15 2.40
N SER A 39 -15.33 1.18 3.21
CA SER A 39 -15.53 2.55 2.72
C SER A 39 -14.25 3.26 2.32
N THR A 40 -13.10 2.82 2.85
CA THR A 40 -11.79 3.43 2.63
C THR A 40 -10.70 2.38 2.59
N ILE A 41 -9.67 2.60 1.78
CA ILE A 41 -8.51 1.71 1.68
C ILE A 41 -7.21 2.50 1.84
N ASN A 42 -6.17 1.85 2.35
CA ASN A 42 -4.80 2.34 2.20
C ASN A 42 -4.18 1.76 0.92
N VAL A 43 -3.75 2.64 0.02
CA VAL A 43 -3.24 2.25 -1.31
C VAL A 43 -1.99 1.36 -1.20
N ASN A 44 -1.08 1.64 -0.27
CA ASN A 44 0.14 0.84 -0.10
C ASN A 44 -0.16 -0.56 0.44
N ASP A 45 -1.08 -0.66 1.41
CA ASP A 45 -1.51 -1.94 1.97
C ASP A 45 -2.20 -2.78 0.89
N LYS A 46 -3.09 -2.17 0.10
CA LYS A 46 -3.82 -2.85 -0.98
C LYS A 46 -2.90 -3.33 -2.09
N LEU A 47 -1.92 -2.52 -2.51
CA LEU A 47 -0.91 -2.92 -3.48
C LEU A 47 -0.05 -4.09 -2.97
N SER A 48 0.24 -4.13 -1.68
CA SER A 48 0.99 -5.23 -1.05
C SER A 48 0.19 -6.54 -1.05
N GLU A 49 -1.11 -6.47 -0.76
CA GLU A 49 -2.03 -7.60 -0.87
C GLU A 49 -2.11 -8.11 -2.31
N TYR A 50 -2.28 -7.21 -3.29
CA TYR A 50 -2.34 -7.60 -4.70
C TYR A 50 -1.04 -8.22 -5.19
N ARG A 51 0.12 -7.74 -4.72
CA ARG A 51 1.41 -8.37 -5.04
C ARG A 51 1.48 -9.81 -4.52
N PHE A 52 0.96 -10.08 -3.33
CA PHE A 52 0.91 -11.44 -2.80
C PHE A 52 -0.03 -12.33 -3.63
N MET A 53 -1.25 -11.86 -3.89
CA MET A 53 -2.23 -12.60 -4.70
C MET A 53 -1.71 -12.88 -6.10
N GLU A 54 -1.04 -11.91 -6.73
CA GLU A 54 -0.48 -12.04 -8.07
C GLU A 54 0.61 -13.11 -8.10
N ALA A 55 1.49 -13.16 -7.08
CA ALA A 55 2.52 -14.20 -6.99
C ALA A 55 1.91 -15.61 -6.90
N VAL A 56 0.78 -15.76 -6.21
CA VAL A 56 0.06 -17.04 -6.14
C VAL A 56 -0.56 -17.39 -7.48
N TYR A 57 -1.36 -16.50 -8.07
CA TYR A 57 -2.08 -16.79 -9.32
C TYR A 57 -1.14 -16.95 -10.51
N ALA A 58 -0.05 -16.18 -10.60
CA ALA A 58 0.95 -16.30 -11.66
C ALA A 58 1.67 -17.66 -11.67
N SER A 59 1.53 -18.48 -10.62
CA SER A 59 2.01 -19.87 -10.64
C SER A 59 1.32 -20.70 -11.73
N ILE A 60 0.09 -20.34 -12.13
CA ILE A 60 -0.66 -21.05 -13.19
C ILE A 60 0.01 -20.86 -14.57
N GLU A 61 0.70 -19.73 -14.79
CA GLU A 61 1.37 -19.41 -16.06
C GLU A 61 2.63 -20.27 -16.27
N GLN A 62 3.16 -20.89 -15.22
CA GLN A 62 4.34 -21.77 -15.28
C GLN A 62 3.99 -23.22 -15.65
N SER A 63 2.70 -23.54 -15.76
CA SER A 63 2.22 -24.88 -16.12
C SER A 63 2.43 -25.15 -17.61
N ASP A 64 2.90 -26.36 -17.95
CA ASP A 64 2.90 -26.86 -19.34
C ASP A 64 1.48 -27.12 -19.87
N GLN A 65 0.50 -27.24 -18.97
CA GLN A 65 -0.91 -27.42 -19.28
C GLN A 65 -1.66 -26.12 -19.05
N GLN A 66 -1.86 -25.37 -20.13
CA GLN A 66 -2.54 -24.07 -20.17
C GLN A 66 -3.97 -24.18 -20.69
N GLU A 67 -4.70 -25.18 -20.20
CA GLU A 67 -6.05 -25.51 -20.62
C GLU A 67 -6.89 -26.05 -19.45
N GLY A 68 -8.20 -26.09 -19.63
CA GLY A 68 -9.15 -26.57 -18.61
C GLY A 68 -9.70 -25.48 -17.71
N GLU A 69 -10.78 -25.81 -17.01
CA GLU A 69 -11.60 -24.87 -16.25
C GLU A 69 -10.82 -24.12 -15.16
N VAL A 70 -9.98 -24.84 -14.41
CA VAL A 70 -9.15 -24.27 -13.33
C VAL A 70 -8.14 -23.27 -13.88
N TYR A 71 -7.46 -23.60 -14.98
CA TYR A 71 -6.51 -22.70 -15.64
C TYR A 71 -7.21 -21.39 -16.03
N HIS A 72 -8.33 -21.48 -16.76
CA HIS A 72 -9.06 -20.31 -17.23
C HIS A 72 -9.62 -19.46 -16.08
N GLN A 73 -10.11 -20.09 -15.02
CA GLN A 73 -10.60 -19.37 -13.83
C GLN A 73 -9.49 -18.53 -13.20
N TYR A 74 -8.33 -19.13 -12.91
CA TYR A 74 -7.24 -18.42 -12.23
C TYR A 74 -6.49 -17.46 -13.15
N GLN A 75 -6.41 -17.73 -14.46
CA GLN A 75 -5.88 -16.76 -15.42
C GLN A 75 -6.77 -15.51 -15.49
N SER A 76 -8.10 -15.67 -15.53
CA SER A 76 -9.04 -14.54 -15.50
C SER A 76 -8.91 -13.73 -14.21
N ALA A 77 -8.78 -14.41 -13.06
CA ALA A 77 -8.56 -13.76 -11.77
C ALA A 77 -7.22 -12.98 -11.75
N LEU A 78 -6.15 -13.54 -12.33
CA LEU A 78 -4.85 -12.90 -12.46
C LEU A 78 -4.93 -11.63 -13.33
N ASP A 79 -5.60 -11.70 -14.47
CA ASP A 79 -5.74 -10.58 -15.39
C ASP A 79 -6.53 -9.43 -14.74
N GLN A 80 -7.64 -9.75 -14.04
CA GLN A 80 -8.41 -8.76 -13.29
C GLN A 80 -7.59 -8.13 -12.15
N LEU A 81 -6.83 -8.94 -11.42
CA LEU A 81 -5.96 -8.47 -10.34
C LEU A 81 -4.88 -7.52 -10.86
N ARG A 82 -4.24 -7.85 -11.99
CA ARG A 82 -3.25 -7.00 -12.65
C ARG A 82 -3.86 -5.66 -13.06
N ALA A 83 -5.07 -5.66 -13.62
CA ALA A 83 -5.76 -4.41 -13.98
C ALA A 83 -6.05 -3.53 -12.75
N LYS A 84 -6.57 -4.10 -11.66
CA LYS A 84 -6.83 -3.39 -10.40
C LYS A 84 -5.54 -2.85 -9.77
N LYS A 85 -4.45 -3.61 -9.84
CA LYS A 85 -3.12 -3.21 -9.36
C LYS A 85 -2.57 -2.04 -10.16
N THR A 86 -2.65 -2.06 -11.49
CA THR A 86 -2.23 -0.94 -12.33
C THR A 86 -2.99 0.33 -11.99
N PHE A 87 -4.32 0.25 -11.85
CA PHE A 87 -5.14 1.38 -11.42
C PHE A 87 -4.68 1.97 -10.07
N LEU A 88 -4.41 1.12 -9.07
CA LEU A 88 -3.90 1.59 -7.77
C LEU A 88 -2.50 2.20 -7.86
N LEU A 89 -1.64 1.73 -8.77
CA LEU A 89 -0.32 2.33 -8.98
C LEU A 89 -0.44 3.75 -9.55
N GLU A 90 -1.28 3.95 -10.54
CA GLU A 90 -1.56 5.28 -11.11
C GLU A 90 -2.14 6.22 -10.03
N LEU A 91 -3.10 5.74 -9.24
CA LEU A 91 -3.67 6.51 -8.15
C LEU A 91 -2.66 6.83 -7.05
N LYS A 92 -1.73 5.91 -6.77
CA LYS A 92 -0.61 6.15 -5.85
C LYS A 92 0.28 7.29 -6.35
N GLU A 93 0.63 7.28 -7.64
CA GLU A 93 1.43 8.33 -8.25
C GLU A 93 0.73 9.70 -8.12
N GLU A 94 -0.58 9.77 -8.40
CA GLU A 94 -1.34 11.02 -8.21
C GLU A 94 -1.35 11.51 -6.75
N ILE A 95 -1.49 10.60 -5.78
CA ILE A 95 -1.44 10.95 -4.35
C ILE A 95 -0.05 11.49 -4.01
N GLU A 96 1.01 10.86 -4.51
CA GLU A 96 2.39 11.25 -4.26
C GLU A 96 2.71 12.62 -4.87
N GLU A 97 2.24 12.91 -6.08
CA GLU A 97 2.38 14.22 -6.71
C GLU A 97 1.62 15.31 -5.93
N LYS A 98 0.37 15.04 -5.53
CA LYS A 98 -0.47 16.02 -4.80
C LYS A 98 0.07 16.34 -3.41
N ASN A 99 0.78 15.40 -2.77
CA ASN A 99 1.25 15.50 -1.39
C ASN A 99 2.78 15.48 -1.28
N GLU A 100 3.52 15.74 -2.37
CA GLU A 100 4.97 15.54 -2.46
C GLU A 100 5.71 16.23 -1.31
N ALA A 101 5.43 17.51 -1.08
CA ALA A 101 6.09 18.31 -0.04
C ALA A 101 5.86 17.72 1.36
N ASP A 102 4.63 17.33 1.68
CA ASP A 102 4.31 16.77 2.99
C ASP A 102 4.96 15.40 3.18
N ILE A 103 4.90 14.53 2.17
CA ILE A 103 5.56 13.22 2.21
C ILE A 103 7.06 13.37 2.43
N VAL A 104 7.72 14.29 1.71
CA VAL A 104 9.16 14.56 1.85
C VAL A 104 9.46 15.08 3.25
N ASN A 105 8.72 16.08 3.74
CA ASN A 105 8.93 16.66 5.06
C ASN A 105 8.72 15.64 6.18
N ILE A 106 7.67 14.83 6.09
CA ILE A 106 7.39 13.74 7.05
C ILE A 106 8.55 12.75 7.08
N LYS A 107 9.05 12.32 5.91
CA LYS A 107 10.20 11.39 5.82
C LYS A 107 11.47 12.00 6.42
N ILE A 108 11.74 13.28 6.19
CA ILE A 108 12.88 13.99 6.80
C ILE A 108 12.77 13.96 8.33
N MET A 109 11.60 14.30 8.87
CA MET A 109 11.39 14.35 10.31
C MET A 109 11.46 12.97 10.96
N ILE A 110 10.85 11.95 10.36
CA ILE A 110 10.96 10.55 10.85
C ILE A 110 12.44 10.13 10.90
N ASN A 111 13.21 10.38 9.84
CA ASN A 111 14.63 10.03 9.80
C ASN A 111 15.46 10.81 10.84
N ALA A 112 15.08 12.05 11.16
CA ALA A 112 15.72 12.81 12.21
C ALA A 112 15.44 12.19 13.58
N PHE A 113 14.18 11.90 13.91
CA PHE A 113 13.82 11.25 15.18
C PHE A 113 14.48 9.88 15.35
N GLN A 114 14.53 9.06 14.28
CA GLN A 114 15.18 7.75 14.32
C GLN A 114 16.69 7.78 14.60
N LYS A 115 17.38 8.90 14.30
CA LYS A 115 18.82 9.04 14.59
C LYS A 115 19.11 9.44 16.03
N GLU A 116 18.13 10.04 16.70
CA GLU A 116 18.23 10.49 18.08
C GLU A 116 17.72 9.42 19.08
N MET A 117 17.17 8.32 18.57
CA MET A 117 16.80 7.11 19.32
C MET A 117 17.94 6.08 19.31
#